data_AF-A0AAE5RTF7-F1
#
_entry.id   AF-A0AAE5RTF7-F1
#
_cell.length_a   1.000
_cell.length_b   1.000
_cell.length_c   1.000
_cell.angle_alpha   90.00
_cell.angle_beta   90.00
_cell.angle_gamma   90.00
#
_symmetry.space_group_name_H-M   'P 1'
#
loop_
_entity.id
_entity.type
_entity.pdbx_description
1 polymer ?
#
loop_
_entity_poly.entity_id
_entity_poly.type
_entity_poly.pdbx_seq_one_letter_code
_entity_poly.pdbx_strand_id
1 'polypeptide(L)'
;MFRKVAVMKNTRAGCLVAFSVLSTTAASGEQFDRSVTALTKASFVHLKVAYGCQRHLGVARYHEAHIAVENALRATGLPTHVAMAAAEDLAKEARASNLRMPDRSSQKCFATFVHTKNDLNRWRAIVTAPPSPQPR
;
A
#
# COMPACT_ATOMS: atom_id res chain seq x y z
N MET A 1 -22.18 46.74 58.19
CA MET A 1 -22.68 46.26 56.88
C MET A 1 -21.49 45.86 56.01
N PHE A 2 -21.15 44.56 55.94
CA PHE A 2 -20.25 43.98 54.94
C PHE A 2 -20.53 42.49 54.78
N ARG A 3 -20.68 42.07 53.50
CA ARG A 3 -20.59 40.75 52.86
C ARG A 3 -20.63 39.47 53.73
N LYS A 4 -21.48 38.52 53.29
CA LYS A 4 -21.01 37.28 52.64
C LYS A 4 -22.13 36.65 51.81
N VAL A 5 -21.88 36.58 50.50
CA VAL A 5 -22.67 35.86 49.52
C VAL A 5 -22.30 34.38 49.64
N ALA A 6 -23.26 33.51 49.92
CA ALA A 6 -23.11 32.07 49.74
C ALA A 6 -23.63 31.71 48.34
N VAL A 7 -22.71 31.60 47.37
CA VAL A 7 -22.97 30.92 46.10
C VAL A 7 -22.69 29.44 46.33
N MET A 8 -23.74 28.61 46.31
CA MET A 8 -23.61 27.18 46.14
C MET A 8 -24.90 26.64 45.51
N LYS A 9 -24.90 26.53 44.18
CA LYS A 9 -25.77 25.61 43.45
C LYS A 9 -24.87 24.75 42.57
N ASN A 10 -24.84 23.46 42.91
CA ASN A 10 -24.15 22.40 42.18
C ASN A 10 -24.73 22.28 40.77
N THR A 11 -23.93 22.63 39.77
CA THR A 11 -24.18 22.27 38.38
C THR A 11 -23.26 21.10 38.04
N ARG A 12 -23.70 19.87 38.32
CA ARG A 12 -23.06 18.66 37.77
C ARG A 12 -23.48 18.54 36.31
N ALA A 13 -22.69 19.13 35.41
CA ALA A 13 -22.77 18.89 33.99
C ALA A 13 -21.36 18.61 33.45
N GLY A 14 -21.22 17.54 32.67
CA GLY A 14 -20.07 17.35 31.79
C GLY A 14 -19.11 16.23 32.17
N CYS A 15 -19.56 14.98 32.11
CA CYS A 15 -18.67 13.84 31.87
C CYS A 15 -19.12 13.14 30.57
N LEU A 16 -18.98 13.85 29.45
CA LEU A 16 -19.25 13.33 28.10
C LEU A 16 -18.24 13.92 27.12
N VAL A 17 -16.93 13.73 27.36
CA VAL A 17 -15.92 14.02 26.33
C VAL A 17 -14.78 13.00 26.45
N ALA A 18 -14.98 11.78 25.98
CA ALA A 18 -13.87 10.83 25.82
C ALA A 18 -14.16 9.67 24.84
N PHE A 19 -14.99 9.86 23.80
CA PHE A 19 -15.25 8.80 22.81
C PHE A 19 -15.10 9.24 21.34
N SER A 20 -14.73 10.49 21.06
CA SER A 20 -14.66 11.02 19.69
C SER A 20 -13.29 10.87 19.01
N VAL A 21 -12.25 10.38 19.71
CA VAL A 21 -10.87 10.31 19.16
C VAL A 21 -10.53 8.94 18.56
N LEU A 22 -11.27 7.86 18.86
CA LEU A 22 -10.95 6.52 18.35
C LEU A 22 -11.45 6.23 16.93
N SER A 23 -12.48 6.95 16.45
CA SER A 23 -13.10 6.61 15.17
C SER A 23 -12.30 7.10 13.94
N THR A 24 -11.44 8.10 14.10
CA THR A 24 -10.67 8.68 12.98
C THR A 24 -9.41 7.89 12.64
N THR A 25 -8.84 7.15 13.58
CA THR A 25 -7.62 6.33 13.36
C THR A 25 -7.93 4.98 12.71
N ALA A 26 -9.10 4.40 12.97
CA ALA A 26 -9.51 3.15 12.34
C ALA A 26 -9.70 3.33 10.81
N ALA A 27 -10.27 4.46 10.39
CA ALA A 27 -10.46 4.78 8.97
C ALA A 27 -9.14 4.96 8.21
N SER A 28 -8.09 5.49 8.85
CA SER A 28 -6.76 5.63 8.22
C SER A 28 -6.01 4.30 8.15
N GLY A 29 -6.16 3.42 9.16
CA GLY A 29 -5.59 2.08 9.17
C GLY A 29 -6.17 1.19 8.07
N GLU A 30 -7.51 1.11 7.96
CA GLU A 30 -8.15 0.33 6.89
C GLU A 30 -7.76 0.83 5.50
N GLN A 31 -7.66 2.14 5.31
CA GLN A 31 -7.27 2.73 4.04
C GLN A 31 -5.80 2.43 3.70
N PHE A 32 -4.92 2.43 4.69
CA PHE A 32 -3.53 2.02 4.54
C PHE A 32 -3.44 0.54 4.12
N ASP A 33 -4.10 -0.36 4.84
CA ASP A 33 -4.09 -1.81 4.55
C ASP A 33 -4.60 -2.12 3.14
N ARG A 34 -5.68 -1.45 2.71
CA ARG A 34 -6.18 -1.56 1.33
C ARG A 34 -5.16 -1.07 0.31
N SER A 35 -4.48 0.04 0.60
CA SER A 35 -3.49 0.63 -0.31
C SER A 35 -2.23 -0.24 -0.44
N VAL A 36 -1.74 -0.83 0.66
CA VAL A 36 -0.60 -1.76 0.63
C VAL A 36 -0.98 -3.07 -0.06
N THR A 37 -2.20 -3.58 0.16
CA THR A 37 -2.70 -4.76 -0.56
C THR A 37 -2.76 -4.48 -2.07
N ALA A 38 -3.27 -3.32 -2.48
CA ALA A 38 -3.30 -2.91 -3.87
C ALA A 38 -1.89 -2.74 -4.47
N LEU A 39 -0.95 -2.17 -3.71
CA LEU A 39 0.46 -2.07 -4.10
C LEU A 39 1.09 -3.45 -4.32
N THR A 40 0.82 -4.42 -3.44
CA THR A 40 1.33 -5.79 -3.55
C THR A 40 0.80 -6.46 -4.81
N LYS A 41 -0.51 -6.35 -5.06
CA LYS A 41 -1.14 -6.88 -6.28
C LYS A 41 -0.58 -6.23 -7.55
N ALA A 42 -0.43 -4.91 -7.57
CA ALA A 42 0.14 -4.18 -8.71
C ALA A 42 1.60 -4.59 -8.96
N SER A 43 2.39 -4.77 -7.91
CA SER A 43 3.77 -5.23 -7.98
C SER A 43 3.87 -6.64 -8.55
N PHE A 44 3.00 -7.55 -8.13
CA PHE A 44 2.94 -8.91 -8.67
C PHE A 44 2.53 -8.93 -10.15
N VAL A 45 1.53 -8.14 -10.55
CA VAL A 45 1.15 -8.01 -11.96
C VAL A 45 2.31 -7.45 -12.80
N HIS A 46 3.04 -6.46 -12.29
CA HIS A 46 4.21 -5.90 -12.96
C HIS A 46 5.33 -6.95 -13.12
N LEU A 47 5.60 -7.76 -12.09
CA LEU A 47 6.56 -8.88 -12.14
C LEU A 47 6.17 -9.91 -13.21
N LYS A 48 4.90 -10.29 -13.26
CA LYS A 48 4.37 -11.21 -14.27
C LYS A 48 4.59 -10.71 -15.70
N VAL A 49 4.36 -9.42 -15.93
CA VAL A 49 4.64 -8.79 -17.24
C VAL A 49 6.13 -8.77 -17.54
N ALA A 50 6.95 -8.37 -16.56
CA ALA A 50 8.40 -8.32 -16.71
C ALA A 50 9.01 -9.69 -17.06
N TYR A 51 8.53 -10.77 -16.42
CA TYR A 51 8.92 -12.14 -16.72
C TYR A 51 8.45 -12.58 -18.12
N GLY A 52 7.15 -12.45 -18.41
CA GLY A 52 6.61 -12.92 -19.70
C GLY A 52 7.15 -12.13 -20.91
N CYS A 53 7.60 -10.89 -20.69
CA CYS A 53 8.24 -10.05 -21.72
C CYS A 53 9.77 -10.00 -21.60
N GLN A 54 10.39 -10.88 -20.83
CA GLN A 54 11.84 -10.84 -20.53
C GLN A 54 12.71 -10.86 -21.79
N ARG A 55 12.30 -11.57 -22.84
CA ARG A 55 13.03 -11.59 -24.13
C ARG A 55 13.12 -10.22 -24.80
N HIS A 56 12.14 -9.34 -24.57
CA HIS A 56 12.09 -8.00 -25.17
C HIS A 56 12.58 -6.89 -24.23
N LEU A 57 12.38 -7.06 -22.92
CA LEU A 57 12.68 -6.06 -21.90
C LEU A 57 14.05 -6.25 -21.24
N GLY A 58 14.61 -7.45 -21.33
CA GLY A 58 15.84 -7.85 -20.66
C GLY A 58 15.66 -8.27 -19.20
N VAL A 59 16.66 -8.98 -18.68
CA VAL A 59 16.68 -9.55 -17.33
C VAL A 59 16.64 -8.48 -16.23
N ALA A 60 17.22 -7.31 -16.48
CA ALA A 60 17.22 -6.19 -15.52
C ALA A 60 15.81 -5.76 -15.12
N ARG A 61 14.86 -5.70 -16.07
CA ARG A 61 13.47 -5.31 -15.78
C ARG A 61 12.72 -6.34 -14.95
N TYR A 62 13.05 -7.61 -15.11
CA TYR A 62 12.56 -8.68 -14.24
C TYR A 62 13.05 -8.50 -12.80
N HIS A 63 14.34 -8.24 -12.59
CA HIS A 63 14.89 -7.99 -11.25
C HIS A 63 14.33 -6.74 -10.59
N GLU A 64 14.16 -5.64 -11.34
CA GLU A 64 13.51 -4.43 -10.83
C GLU A 64 12.08 -4.72 -10.35
N ALA A 65 11.32 -5.51 -11.11
CA ALA A 65 9.96 -5.87 -10.74
C ALA A 65 9.93 -6.81 -9.52
N HIS A 66 10.92 -7.70 -9.38
CA HIS A 66 11.08 -8.55 -8.19
C HIS A 66 11.30 -7.71 -6.93
N ILE A 67 12.24 -6.78 -6.98
CA ILE A 67 12.53 -5.85 -5.88
C ILE A 67 11.28 -5.01 -5.53
N ALA A 68 10.45 -4.66 -6.52
CA ALA A 68 9.20 -3.96 -6.25
C ALA A 68 8.20 -4.81 -5.45
N VAL A 69 8.12 -6.12 -5.72
CA VAL A 69 7.31 -7.07 -4.94
C VAL A 69 7.84 -7.19 -3.51
N GLU A 70 9.15 -7.36 -3.33
CA GLU A 70 9.77 -7.39 -2.00
C GLU A 70 9.44 -6.14 -1.19
N ASN A 71 9.60 -4.95 -1.79
CA ASN A 71 9.31 -3.70 -1.12
C ASN A 71 7.83 -3.53 -0.78
N ALA A 72 6.93 -3.99 -1.65
CA ALA A 72 5.49 -3.99 -1.37
C ALA A 72 5.14 -4.92 -0.19
N LEU A 73 5.75 -6.10 -0.13
CA LEU A 73 5.60 -7.04 0.97
C LEU A 73 6.21 -6.50 2.27
N ARG A 74 7.30 -5.75 2.22
CA ARG A 74 7.84 -5.08 3.41
C ARG A 74 6.90 -3.98 3.92
N ALA A 75 6.21 -3.29 3.02
CA ALA A 75 5.25 -2.25 3.38
C ALA A 75 4.02 -2.77 4.14
N THR A 76 3.74 -4.09 4.11
CA THR A 76 2.70 -4.71 4.96
C THR A 76 3.14 -4.92 6.40
N GLY A 77 4.40 -4.62 6.74
CA GLY A 77 4.98 -4.86 8.06
C GLY A 77 5.65 -6.23 8.22
N LEU A 78 5.77 -7.03 7.14
CA LEU A 78 6.49 -8.30 7.20
C LEU A 78 7.98 -8.10 7.53
N PRO A 79 8.58 -8.98 8.36
CA PRO A 79 10.03 -9.01 8.54
C PRO A 79 10.74 -9.22 7.21
N THR A 80 11.93 -8.64 7.06
CA THR A 80 12.70 -8.64 5.80
C THR A 80 12.84 -10.04 5.20
N HIS A 81 13.24 -11.03 6.01
CA HIS A 81 13.45 -12.40 5.54
C HIS A 81 12.15 -13.06 5.05
N VAL A 82 11.02 -12.77 5.71
CA VAL A 82 9.70 -13.28 5.30
C VAL A 82 9.27 -12.62 4.00
N ALA A 83 9.45 -11.31 3.87
CA ALA A 83 9.13 -10.59 2.64
C ALA A 83 9.95 -11.08 1.44
N MET A 84 11.24 -11.37 1.64
CA MET A 84 12.10 -11.93 0.59
C MET A 84 11.67 -13.34 0.19
N ALA A 85 11.36 -14.22 1.15
CA ALA A 85 10.88 -15.56 0.86
C ALA A 85 9.54 -15.53 0.10
N ALA A 86 8.59 -14.70 0.54
CA ALA A 86 7.31 -14.52 -0.12
C ALA A 86 7.44 -13.90 -1.52
N ALA A 87 8.40 -12.99 -1.73
CA ALA A 87 8.68 -12.44 -3.06
C ALA A 87 9.21 -13.52 -4.02
N GLU A 88 10.10 -14.39 -3.55
CA GLU A 88 10.58 -15.53 -4.36
C GLU A 88 9.45 -16.51 -4.68
N ASP A 89 8.51 -16.74 -3.76
CA ASP A 89 7.34 -17.59 -4.04
C ASP A 89 6.40 -16.96 -5.06
N LEU A 90 6.16 -15.64 -4.98
CA LEU A 90 5.45 -14.91 -6.04
C LEU A 90 6.23 -14.91 -7.36
N ALA A 91 7.56 -14.91 -7.33
CA ALA A 91 8.37 -15.03 -8.53
C ALA A 91 8.22 -16.41 -9.17
N LYS A 92 8.24 -17.48 -8.38
CA LYS A 92 7.91 -18.84 -8.85
C LYS A 92 6.51 -18.90 -9.42
N GLU A 93 5.53 -18.27 -8.76
CA GLU A 93 4.16 -18.19 -9.26
C GLU A 93 4.10 -17.42 -10.59
N ALA A 94 4.81 -16.30 -10.72
CA ALA A 94 4.88 -15.55 -11.97
C ALA A 94 5.45 -16.39 -13.11
N ARG A 95 6.49 -17.20 -12.81
CA ARG A 95 7.10 -18.14 -13.76
C ARG A 95 6.19 -19.30 -14.15
N ALA A 96 5.47 -19.86 -13.17
CA ALA A 96 4.54 -20.97 -13.36
C ALA A 96 3.22 -20.53 -13.97
N SER A 97 2.86 -19.26 -13.80
CA SER A 97 1.69 -18.70 -14.43
C SER A 97 1.93 -18.70 -15.94
N ASN A 98 1.28 -19.65 -16.63
CA ASN A 98 1.00 -19.58 -18.06
C ASN A 98 0.07 -18.38 -18.26
N LEU A 99 0.58 -17.18 -18.05
CA LEU A 99 0.15 -16.06 -18.83
C LEU A 99 0.40 -16.51 -20.26
N ARG A 100 -0.67 -17.02 -20.89
CA ARG A 100 -0.88 -16.93 -22.32
C ARG A 100 -0.80 -15.43 -22.63
N MET A 101 0.39 -14.86 -22.57
CA MET A 101 0.70 -13.62 -23.23
C MET A 101 0.97 -14.11 -24.66
N PRO A 102 -0.05 -14.09 -25.53
CA PRO A 102 0.14 -14.47 -26.92
C PRO A 102 1.31 -13.63 -27.42
N ASP A 103 2.30 -14.31 -27.99
CA ASP A 103 3.57 -13.79 -28.48
C ASP A 103 3.51 -12.28 -28.70
N ARG A 104 3.82 -11.53 -27.63
CA ARG A 104 3.53 -10.11 -27.61
C ARG A 104 4.63 -9.49 -28.42
N SER A 105 4.26 -8.94 -29.58
CA SER A 105 5.16 -8.03 -30.31
C SER A 105 5.87 -7.11 -29.32
N SER A 106 7.14 -6.81 -29.58
CA SER A 106 7.97 -5.99 -28.69
C SER A 106 7.22 -4.75 -28.19
N GLN A 107 6.49 -4.07 -29.07
CA GLN A 107 5.66 -2.92 -28.77
C GLN A 107 4.58 -3.19 -27.70
N LYS A 108 3.87 -4.33 -27.77
CA LYS A 108 2.84 -4.71 -26.79
C LYS A 108 3.46 -5.08 -25.43
N CYS A 109 4.68 -5.60 -25.43
CA CYS A 109 5.46 -5.83 -24.21
C CYS A 109 5.85 -4.50 -23.55
N PHE A 110 6.45 -3.57 -24.30
CA PHE A 110 6.82 -2.25 -23.78
C PHE A 110 5.60 -1.47 -23.27
N ALA A 111 4.52 -1.40 -24.04
CA ALA A 111 3.32 -0.66 -23.66
C ALA A 111 2.71 -1.20 -22.35
N THR A 112 2.63 -2.52 -22.19
CA THR A 112 2.05 -3.11 -20.97
C THR A 112 3.00 -3.07 -19.79
N PHE A 113 4.31 -3.16 -20.02
CA PHE A 113 5.29 -2.93 -18.97
C PHE A 113 5.18 -1.50 -18.42
N VAL A 114 5.10 -0.49 -19.30
CA VAL A 114 4.92 0.91 -18.90
C VAL A 114 3.61 1.11 -18.16
N HIS A 115 2.50 0.56 -18.68
CA HIS A 115 1.19 0.67 -18.02
C HIS A 115 1.21 0.11 -16.60
N THR A 116 1.70 -1.13 -16.42
CA THR A 116 1.79 -1.76 -15.09
C THR A 116 2.79 -1.06 -14.17
N LYS A 117 3.86 -0.47 -14.71
CA LYS A 117 4.80 0.36 -13.95
C LYS A 117 4.13 1.64 -13.43
N ASN A 118 3.30 2.28 -14.26
CA ASN A 118 2.57 3.49 -13.86
C ASN A 118 1.55 3.18 -12.75
N ASP A 119 0.82 2.07 -12.86
CA ASP A 119 -0.12 1.63 -11.82
C ASP A 119 0.61 1.34 -10.50
N LEU A 120 1.74 0.62 -10.57
CA LEU A 120 2.62 0.37 -9.43
C LEU A 120 3.11 1.67 -8.78
N ASN A 121 3.58 2.63 -9.59
CA ASN A 121 4.05 3.92 -9.10
C ASN A 121 2.94 4.74 -8.45
N ARG A 122 1.71 4.69 -8.99
CA ARG A 122 0.53 5.33 -8.39
C ARG A 122 0.26 4.78 -6.99
N TRP A 123 0.24 3.46 -6.82
CA TRP A 123 0.02 2.85 -5.51
C TRP A 123 1.17 3.13 -4.53
N ARG A 124 2.41 3.12 -5.03
CA ARG A 124 3.58 3.48 -4.22
C ARG A 124 3.43 4.89 -3.67
N ALA A 125 3.04 5.86 -4.51
CA ALA A 125 2.84 7.24 -4.08
C ALA A 125 1.75 7.36 -2.99
N ILE A 126 0.67 6.59 -3.09
CA ILE A 126 -0.40 6.57 -2.07
C ILE A 126 0.11 6.02 -0.74
N VAL A 127 0.87 4.92 -0.76
CA VAL A 127 1.41 4.28 0.45
C VAL A 127 2.50 5.13 1.12
N THR A 128 3.28 5.87 0.34
CA THR A 128 4.36 6.74 0.86
C THR A 128 3.91 8.17 1.19
N ALA A 129 2.67 8.54 0.86
CA ALA A 129 2.17 9.88 1.12
C ALA A 129 2.10 10.13 2.64
N PRO A 130 2.55 11.31 3.12
CA PRO A 130 2.36 11.66 4.52
C PRO A 130 0.85 11.73 4.83
N PRO A 131 0.43 11.35 6.05
CA PRO A 131 -0.97 11.48 6.45
C PRO A 131 -1.39 12.94 6.31
N SER A 132 -2.51 13.17 5.61
CA SER A 132 -3.09 14.51 5.44
C SER A 132 -3.21 15.21 6.79
N PRO A 133 -2.80 16.49 6.93
CA PRO A 133 -3.07 17.24 8.14
C PRO A 133 -4.59 17.29 8.35
N GLN A 134 -5.07 16.71 9.45
CA GLN A 134 -6.48 16.84 9.81
C GLN A 134 -6.76 18.28 10.22
N PRO A 135 -7.88 18.88 9.77
CA PRO A 135 -8.32 20.17 10.30
C PRO A 135 -8.54 20.01 11.82
N ARG A 136 -7.91 20.90 12.59
CA ARG A 136 -8.07 20.98 14.05
C ARG A 136 -9.45 21.52 14.41
#